data_AF-A0AA39NPK1-F1
#
_entry.id   AF-A0AA39NPK1-F1
#
_cell.length_a   1.000
_cell.length_b   1.000
_cell.length_c   1.000
_cell.angle_alpha   90.00
_cell.angle_beta   90.00
_cell.angle_gamma   90.00
#
_symmetry.space_group_name_H-M   'P 1'
#
loop_
_entity.id
_entity.type
_entity.pdbx_description
1 polymer ?
#
loop_
_entity_poly.entity_id
_entity_poly.type
_entity_poly.pdbx_seq_one_letter_code
_entity_poly.pdbx_strand_id
1 'polypeptide(L)'
;MLASVFITLSLTAFATAAPQSKRQLAQVVSSCTQPNTVALTFDDGPWIYAQVVSDALTSKGVKGTFFYNGNNYECIYDQAEMDRVKYVYNAGHQVASHTWSHSDLTTLTWDQIHDEMWRVEQALQRIVGVVPAFMRPPYGNYNDLVLQASYIRGQKVVLWDFEYVCLVVT
;
A
#
# COMPACT_ATOMS: atom_id res chain seq x y z
N MET A 1 78.93 -9.22 -12.29
CA MET A 1 77.71 -8.40 -12.09
C MET A 1 76.54 -9.18 -12.67
N LEU A 2 75.76 -9.88 -11.84
CA LEU A 2 74.61 -10.68 -12.25
C LEU A 2 73.34 -9.88 -11.96
N ALA A 3 72.58 -9.52 -12.99
CA ALA A 3 71.30 -8.84 -12.85
C ALA A 3 70.16 -9.87 -12.86
N SER A 4 69.52 -10.06 -11.71
CA SER A 4 68.34 -10.91 -11.58
C SER A 4 67.09 -10.13 -11.98
N VAL A 5 66.40 -10.59 -13.04
CA VAL A 5 65.11 -10.05 -13.49
C VAL A 5 64.00 -10.80 -12.76
N PHE A 6 63.24 -10.09 -11.91
CA PHE A 6 62.03 -10.61 -11.29
C PHE A 6 60.82 -10.28 -12.17
N ILE A 7 60.19 -11.30 -12.75
CA ILE A 7 58.93 -11.17 -13.49
C ILE A 7 57.79 -11.32 -12.48
N THR A 8 57.11 -10.22 -12.16
CA THR A 8 55.88 -10.24 -11.35
C THR A 8 54.70 -10.57 -12.24
N LEU A 9 54.12 -11.76 -12.06
CA LEU A 9 52.89 -12.18 -12.72
C LEU A 9 51.69 -11.61 -11.94
N SER A 10 51.02 -10.60 -12.49
CA SER A 10 49.79 -10.05 -11.90
C SER A 10 48.59 -10.93 -12.28
N LEU A 11 48.06 -11.70 -11.31
CA LEU A 11 46.75 -12.34 -11.45
C LEU A 11 45.66 -11.28 -11.29
N THR A 12 44.97 -10.93 -12.37
CA THR A 12 43.70 -10.18 -12.28
C THR A 12 42.57 -11.15 -11.97
N ALA A 13 42.09 -11.14 -10.73
CA ALA A 13 40.88 -11.84 -10.34
C ALA A 13 39.67 -11.14 -10.97
N PHE A 14 39.02 -11.79 -11.93
CA PHE A 14 37.71 -11.35 -12.43
C PHE A 14 36.66 -11.69 -11.38
N ALA A 15 36.17 -10.69 -10.65
CA ALA A 15 35.00 -10.85 -9.79
C ALA A 15 33.77 -11.07 -10.68
N THR A 16 33.28 -12.31 -10.73
CA THR A 16 31.99 -12.62 -11.35
C THR A 16 30.90 -12.01 -10.47
N ALA A 17 30.21 -10.98 -10.98
CA ALA A 17 29.04 -10.43 -10.31
C ALA A 17 28.00 -11.54 -10.11
N ALA A 18 27.60 -11.79 -8.86
CA ALA A 18 26.54 -12.74 -8.56
C ALA A 18 25.25 -12.31 -9.29
N PRO A 19 24.46 -13.26 -9.83
CA PRO A 19 23.20 -12.93 -10.47
C PRO A 19 22.31 -12.18 -9.49
N GLN A 20 21.93 -10.96 -9.85
CA GLN A 20 21.07 -10.11 -9.05
C GLN A 20 19.71 -10.80 -8.97
N SER A 21 19.34 -11.32 -7.78
CA SER A 21 18.03 -11.92 -7.55
C SER A 21 16.96 -10.94 -8.00
N LYS A 22 16.02 -11.39 -8.86
CA LYS A 22 14.87 -10.56 -9.24
C LYS A 22 14.20 -10.07 -7.96
N ARG A 23 14.01 -8.76 -7.85
CA ARG A 23 13.31 -8.15 -6.71
C ARG A 23 11.90 -8.72 -6.67
N GLN A 24 11.47 -9.17 -5.50
CA GLN A 24 10.12 -9.69 -5.34
C GLN A 24 9.13 -8.53 -5.28
N LEU A 25 8.03 -8.66 -6.01
CA LEU A 25 7.02 -7.63 -6.22
C LEU A 25 5.70 -8.04 -5.55
N ALA A 26 4.94 -7.06 -5.09
CA ALA A 26 3.63 -7.30 -4.51
C ALA A 26 2.66 -7.87 -5.55
N GLN A 27 1.73 -8.70 -5.08
CA GLN A 27 0.62 -9.14 -5.90
C GLN A 27 -0.30 -7.94 -6.19
N VAL A 28 -0.64 -7.75 -7.46
CA VAL A 28 -1.72 -6.87 -7.90
C VAL A 28 -3.02 -7.66 -7.95
N VAL A 29 -4.08 -7.15 -7.33
CA VAL A 29 -5.41 -7.77 -7.25
C VAL A 29 -6.42 -6.80 -7.85
N SER A 30 -7.13 -7.23 -8.88
CA SER A 30 -8.18 -6.44 -9.54
C SER A 30 -9.55 -7.12 -9.55
N SER A 31 -9.63 -8.39 -9.16
CA SER A 31 -10.88 -9.17 -9.19
C SER A 31 -11.00 -10.09 -7.98
N CYS A 32 -12.24 -10.42 -7.63
CA CYS A 32 -12.53 -11.36 -6.56
C CYS A 32 -12.17 -12.79 -6.97
N THR A 33 -11.60 -13.57 -6.05
CA THR A 33 -11.26 -14.98 -6.30
C THR A 33 -12.39 -15.94 -5.99
N GLN A 34 -13.37 -15.50 -5.19
CA GLN A 34 -14.55 -16.29 -4.83
C GLN A 34 -15.71 -15.99 -5.78
N PRO A 35 -16.35 -17.00 -6.37
CA PRO A 35 -17.49 -16.78 -7.26
C PRO A 35 -18.67 -16.15 -6.51
N ASN A 36 -19.49 -15.38 -7.20
CA ASN A 36 -20.66 -14.66 -6.65
C ASN A 36 -20.31 -13.72 -5.47
N THR A 37 -19.11 -13.14 -5.48
CA THR A 37 -18.72 -12.11 -4.51
C THR A 37 -18.46 -10.78 -5.19
N VAL A 38 -18.74 -9.71 -4.44
CA VAL A 38 -18.48 -8.32 -4.81
C VAL A 38 -17.91 -7.64 -3.58
N ALA A 39 -16.96 -6.73 -3.77
CA ALA A 39 -16.32 -6.03 -2.67
C ALA A 39 -16.40 -4.53 -2.86
N LEU A 40 -17.33 -3.90 -2.15
CA LEU A 40 -17.54 -2.46 -2.24
C LEU A 40 -16.36 -1.72 -1.58
N THR A 41 -15.72 -0.85 -2.35
CA THR A 41 -14.54 -0.10 -1.89
C THR A 41 -14.74 1.40 -2.04
N PHE A 42 -14.17 2.13 -1.10
CA PHE A 42 -14.30 3.58 -1.01
C PHE A 42 -12.93 4.19 -0.76
N ASP A 43 -12.53 5.11 -1.63
CA ASP A 43 -11.24 5.76 -1.57
C ASP A 43 -11.38 7.18 -1.00
N ASP A 44 -10.25 7.86 -0.82
CA ASP A 44 -10.12 9.28 -0.48
C ASP A 44 -10.63 9.72 0.90
N GLY A 45 -11.09 8.77 1.72
CA GLY A 45 -11.46 9.05 3.10
C GLY A 45 -10.25 9.24 4.03
N PRO A 46 -10.48 9.46 5.35
CA PRO A 46 -11.79 9.63 5.97
C PRO A 46 -12.44 10.96 5.58
N TRP A 47 -13.76 10.95 5.47
CA TRP A 47 -14.54 12.14 5.14
C TRP A 47 -15.93 12.08 5.78
N ILE A 48 -16.66 13.20 5.76
CA ILE A 48 -17.93 13.37 6.48
C ILE A 48 -18.97 12.29 6.15
N TYR A 49 -18.92 11.72 4.94
CA TYR A 49 -19.86 10.70 4.47
C TYR A 49 -19.51 9.28 4.90
N ALA A 50 -18.33 9.04 5.50
CA ALA A 50 -17.89 7.69 5.88
C ALA A 50 -18.90 6.97 6.77
N GLN A 51 -19.51 7.69 7.73
CA GLN A 51 -20.53 7.15 8.61
C GLN A 51 -21.82 6.78 7.86
N VAL A 52 -22.30 7.65 6.96
CA VAL A 52 -23.51 7.38 6.17
C VAL A 52 -23.33 6.14 5.29
N VAL A 53 -22.15 5.99 4.68
CA VAL A 53 -21.80 4.78 3.90
C VAL A 53 -21.74 3.55 4.81
N SER A 54 -21.06 3.65 5.95
CA SER A 54 -20.97 2.57 6.95
C SER A 54 -22.34 2.08 7.41
N ASP A 55 -23.26 3.00 7.71
CA ASP A 55 -24.63 2.70 8.13
C ASP A 55 -25.44 2.02 7.01
N ALA A 56 -25.31 2.51 5.78
CA ALA A 56 -25.98 1.92 4.62
C ALA A 56 -25.51 0.49 4.33
N LEU A 57 -24.22 0.19 4.53
CA LEU A 57 -23.67 -1.16 4.40
C LEU A 57 -24.10 -2.04 5.57
N THR A 58 -23.95 -1.55 6.80
CA THR A 58 -24.23 -2.32 8.02
C THR A 58 -25.71 -2.67 8.14
N SER A 59 -26.62 -1.76 7.80
CA SER A 59 -28.07 -2.02 7.78
C SER A 59 -28.49 -3.14 6.81
N LYS A 60 -27.65 -3.45 5.81
CA LYS A 60 -27.85 -4.56 4.86
C LYS A 60 -27.03 -5.80 5.20
N GLY A 61 -26.30 -5.79 6.32
CA GLY A 61 -25.39 -6.87 6.70
C GLY A 61 -24.17 -7.00 5.79
N VAL A 62 -23.81 -5.94 5.05
CA VAL A 62 -22.69 -5.93 4.09
C VAL A 62 -21.47 -5.28 4.74
N LYS A 63 -20.27 -5.74 4.36
CA LYS A 63 -19.00 -5.09 4.71
C LYS A 63 -18.39 -4.42 3.48
N GLY A 64 -17.69 -3.31 3.69
CA GLY A 64 -16.90 -2.64 2.67
C GLY A 64 -15.45 -2.46 3.12
N THR A 65 -14.61 -2.01 2.18
CA THR A 65 -13.22 -1.65 2.41
C THR A 65 -13.03 -0.16 2.16
N PHE A 66 -12.45 0.54 3.13
CA PHE A 66 -12.18 1.96 3.06
C PHE A 66 -10.68 2.19 2.94
N PHE A 67 -10.22 2.68 1.80
CA PHE A 67 -8.84 3.08 1.57
C PHE A 67 -8.67 4.52 2.02
N TYR A 68 -7.92 4.72 3.09
CA TYR A 68 -7.77 6.03 3.72
C TYR A 68 -6.48 6.72 3.33
N ASN A 69 -6.59 8.03 3.11
CA ASN A 69 -5.47 8.94 3.08
C ASN A 69 -5.09 9.43 4.49
N GLY A 70 -3.87 9.96 4.60
CA GLY A 70 -3.41 10.59 5.83
C GLY A 70 -3.67 12.08 5.90
N ASN A 71 -3.50 12.81 4.80
CA ASN A 71 -3.69 14.25 4.71
C ASN A 71 -4.06 14.62 3.27
N ASN A 72 -5.33 14.41 2.92
CA ASN A 72 -5.90 14.70 1.60
C ASN A 72 -6.94 15.84 1.71
N TYR A 73 -8.18 15.53 2.07
CA TYR A 73 -9.20 16.56 2.35
C TYR A 73 -8.97 17.24 3.70
N GLU A 74 -8.74 16.44 4.75
CA GLU A 74 -8.37 16.87 6.10
C GLU A 74 -7.28 15.93 6.63
N CYS A 75 -6.69 16.28 7.77
CA CYS A 75 -5.67 15.45 8.40
C CYS A 75 -6.36 14.29 9.15
N ILE A 76 -5.91 13.06 8.92
CA ILE A 76 -6.43 11.85 9.60
C ILE A 76 -6.28 11.92 11.13
N TYR A 77 -5.39 12.79 11.64
CA TYR A 77 -5.20 13.03 13.07
C TYR A 77 -6.14 14.08 13.66
N ASP A 78 -6.96 14.75 12.84
CA ASP A 78 -8.03 15.60 13.36
C ASP A 78 -9.05 14.73 14.08
N GLN A 79 -9.55 15.22 15.21
CA GLN A 79 -10.40 14.42 16.10
C GLN A 79 -11.63 13.85 15.39
N ALA A 80 -12.27 14.65 14.52
CA ALA A 80 -13.40 14.22 13.73
C ALA A 80 -13.05 13.09 12.75
N GLU A 81 -11.88 13.13 12.12
CA GLU A 81 -11.42 12.08 11.21
C GLU A 81 -11.06 10.80 11.96
N MET A 82 -10.33 10.91 13.08
CA MET A 82 -10.03 9.77 13.94
C MET A 82 -11.30 9.05 14.41
N ASP A 83 -12.34 9.81 14.78
CA ASP A 83 -13.60 9.24 15.24
C ASP A 83 -14.36 8.53 14.11
N ARG A 84 -14.28 9.05 12.87
CA ARG A 84 -14.85 8.38 11.68
C ARG A 84 -14.12 7.08 11.34
N VAL A 85 -12.79 7.08 11.36
CA VAL A 85 -11.98 5.86 11.12
C VAL A 85 -12.32 4.79 12.16
N LYS A 86 -12.38 5.16 13.46
CA LYS A 86 -12.78 4.25 14.54
C LYS A 86 -14.20 3.73 14.33
N TYR A 87 -15.13 4.59 13.93
CA TYR A 87 -16.52 4.22 13.70
C TYR A 87 -16.62 3.13 12.62
N VAL A 88 -16.03 3.38 11.45
CA VAL A 88 -16.02 2.45 10.31
C VAL A 88 -15.37 1.13 10.69
N TYR A 89 -14.23 1.18 11.39
CA TYR A 89 -13.53 -0.02 11.84
C TYR A 89 -14.34 -0.83 12.87
N ASN A 90 -14.94 -0.16 13.87
CA ASN A 90 -15.76 -0.81 14.89
C ASN A 90 -17.08 -1.39 14.33
N ALA A 91 -17.58 -0.85 13.21
CA ALA A 91 -18.68 -1.44 12.45
C ALA A 91 -18.26 -2.73 11.71
N GLY A 92 -16.98 -3.11 11.75
CA GLY A 92 -16.43 -4.33 11.15
C GLY A 92 -16.12 -4.19 9.67
N HIS A 93 -15.95 -2.97 9.16
CA HIS A 93 -15.43 -2.73 7.82
C HIS A 93 -13.90 -2.86 7.80
N GLN A 94 -13.35 -3.16 6.63
CA GLN A 94 -11.90 -3.16 6.45
C GLN A 94 -11.40 -1.72 6.27
N VAL A 95 -10.28 -1.41 6.91
CA VAL A 95 -9.50 -0.20 6.63
C VAL A 95 -8.22 -0.57 5.88
N ALA A 96 -7.87 0.21 4.87
CA ALA A 96 -6.74 -0.01 3.99
C ALA A 96 -6.02 1.32 3.67
N SER A 97 -4.84 1.25 3.06
CA SER A 97 -4.01 2.44 2.77
C SER A 97 -4.29 3.03 1.39
N HIS A 98 -4.46 4.34 1.31
CA HIS A 98 -4.48 5.09 0.05
C HIS A 98 -3.34 6.11 -0.07
N THR A 99 -2.23 5.92 0.66
CA THR A 99 -1.09 6.87 0.80
C THR A 99 -1.38 8.09 1.67
N TRP A 100 -0.36 8.86 2.02
CA TRP A 100 -0.51 10.00 2.92
C TRP A 100 -1.21 11.16 2.22
N SER A 101 -0.62 11.69 1.15
CA SER A 101 -1.05 12.92 0.48
C SER A 101 -1.80 12.70 -0.83
N HIS A 102 -2.11 11.45 -1.18
CA HIS A 102 -2.74 11.10 -2.46
C HIS A 102 -1.85 11.46 -3.68
N SER A 103 -0.52 11.38 -3.50
CA SER A 103 0.43 11.63 -4.60
C SER A 103 0.50 10.47 -5.59
N ASP A 104 0.74 10.75 -6.87
CA ASP A 104 1.06 9.71 -7.85
C ASP A 104 2.43 9.10 -7.53
N LEU A 105 2.40 7.90 -6.94
CA LEU A 105 3.59 7.20 -6.49
C LEU A 105 4.60 6.90 -7.61
N THR A 106 4.16 6.84 -8.87
CA THR A 106 5.06 6.55 -10.00
C THR A 106 5.99 7.72 -10.33
N THR A 107 5.68 8.92 -9.84
CA THR A 107 6.47 10.14 -10.01
C THR A 107 7.46 10.38 -8.88
N LEU A 108 7.38 9.57 -7.82
CA LEU A 108 8.14 9.75 -6.59
C LEU A 108 9.42 8.92 -6.55
N THR A 109 10.38 9.38 -5.76
CA THR A 109 11.57 8.60 -5.41
C THR A 109 11.24 7.47 -4.42
N TRP A 110 12.16 6.51 -4.26
CA TRP A 110 11.99 5.40 -3.31
C TRP A 110 11.65 5.86 -1.89
N ASP A 111 12.38 6.85 -1.37
CA ASP A 111 12.17 7.37 -0.01
C ASP A 111 10.84 8.10 0.12
N GLN A 112 10.41 8.82 -0.92
CA GLN A 112 9.11 9.51 -0.94
C GLN A 112 7.94 8.53 -1.00
N ILE A 113 8.03 7.47 -1.82
CA ILE A 113 7.05 6.36 -1.81
C ILE A 113 6.98 5.76 -0.41
N HIS A 114 8.14 5.56 0.23
CA HIS A 114 8.19 4.99 1.56
C HIS A 114 7.55 5.89 2.61
N ASP A 115 7.79 7.19 2.57
CA ASP A 115 7.20 8.17 3.48
C ASP A 115 5.66 8.22 3.33
N GLU A 116 5.17 8.28 2.09
CA GLU A 116 3.75 8.26 1.75
C GLU A 116 3.02 7.05 2.36
N MET A 117 3.60 5.86 2.23
CA MET A 117 2.99 4.63 2.72
C MET A 117 3.15 4.47 4.24
N TRP A 118 4.33 4.81 4.77
CA TRP A 118 4.64 4.64 6.19
C TRP A 118 3.78 5.53 7.08
N ARG A 119 3.58 6.80 6.72
CA ARG A 119 2.82 7.73 7.58
C ARG A 119 1.38 7.31 7.77
N VAL A 120 0.73 6.80 6.71
CA VAL A 120 -0.66 6.32 6.81
C VAL A 120 -0.75 5.00 7.58
N GLU A 121 0.24 4.11 7.47
CA GLU A 121 0.35 2.93 8.33
C GLU A 121 0.44 3.31 9.81
N GLN A 122 1.31 4.28 10.15
CA GLN A 122 1.44 4.76 11.52
C GLN A 122 0.14 5.39 12.03
N ALA A 123 -0.58 6.12 11.19
CA ALA A 123 -1.85 6.71 11.57
C ALA A 123 -2.89 5.64 11.88
N LEU A 124 -3.08 4.66 11.00
CA LEU A 124 -4.05 3.58 11.21
C LEU A 124 -3.68 2.69 12.41
N GLN A 125 -2.39 2.42 12.61
CA GLN A 125 -1.91 1.72 13.80
C GLN A 125 -2.22 2.49 15.08
N ARG A 126 -2.08 3.83 15.06
CA ARG A 126 -2.38 4.67 16.23
C ARG A 126 -3.87 4.79 16.52
N ILE A 127 -4.70 4.89 15.49
CA ILE A 127 -6.12 5.21 15.62
C ILE A 127 -6.95 3.96 15.96
N VAL A 128 -6.67 2.84 15.27
CA VAL A 128 -7.45 1.59 15.39
C VAL A 128 -6.60 0.35 15.68
N GLY A 129 -5.28 0.49 15.80
CA GLY A 129 -4.42 -0.62 16.22
C GLY A 129 -4.03 -1.60 15.11
N VAL A 130 -4.23 -1.25 13.83
CA VAL A 130 -3.98 -2.15 12.69
C VAL A 130 -2.98 -1.61 11.70
N VAL A 131 -2.24 -2.51 11.07
CA VAL A 131 -1.42 -2.23 9.88
C VAL A 131 -2.20 -2.70 8.65
N PRO A 132 -2.37 -1.86 7.61
CA PRO A 132 -3.05 -2.24 6.38
C PRO A 132 -2.38 -3.42 5.69
N ALA A 133 -3.14 -4.48 5.41
CA ALA A 133 -2.71 -5.59 4.54
C ALA A 133 -2.86 -5.27 3.04
N PHE A 134 -3.56 -4.17 2.73
CA PHE A 134 -3.86 -3.75 1.37
C PHE A 134 -3.59 -2.27 1.21
N MET A 135 -3.11 -1.91 0.03
CA MET A 135 -3.01 -0.53 -0.40
C MET A 135 -3.58 -0.41 -1.81
N ARG A 136 -4.20 0.74 -2.09
CA ARG A 136 -4.54 1.14 -3.44
C ARG A 136 -3.68 2.34 -3.79
N PRO A 137 -2.96 2.33 -4.92
CA PRO A 137 -2.19 3.49 -5.33
C PRO A 137 -3.14 4.57 -5.85
N PRO A 138 -2.93 5.86 -5.51
CA PRO A 138 -3.64 6.98 -6.11
C PRO A 138 -3.68 6.87 -7.63
N TYR A 139 -4.83 7.19 -8.21
CA TYR A 139 -5.10 7.12 -9.66
C TYR A 139 -4.97 5.72 -10.28
N GLY A 140 -4.73 4.67 -9.48
CA GLY A 140 -4.44 3.32 -9.99
C GLY A 140 -3.04 3.18 -10.59
N ASN A 141 -2.17 4.20 -10.46
CA ASN A 141 -0.85 4.23 -11.08
C ASN A 141 0.19 3.49 -10.21
N TYR A 142 0.90 2.53 -10.80
CA TYR A 142 1.98 1.82 -10.12
C TYR A 142 3.10 1.43 -11.08
N ASN A 143 4.30 1.23 -10.52
CA ASN A 143 5.48 0.69 -11.20
C ASN A 143 6.21 -0.28 -10.27
N ASP A 144 7.33 -0.85 -10.72
CA ASP A 144 8.10 -1.84 -9.94
C ASP A 144 8.56 -1.30 -8.57
N LEU A 145 8.84 0.00 -8.43
CA LEU A 145 9.20 0.58 -7.13
C LEU A 145 8.02 0.55 -6.17
N VAL A 146 6.81 0.90 -6.64
CA VAL A 146 5.59 0.83 -5.83
C VAL A 146 5.31 -0.62 -5.43
N LEU A 147 5.36 -1.56 -6.37
CA LEU A 147 5.14 -2.98 -6.07
C LEU A 147 6.17 -3.54 -5.10
N GLN A 148 7.44 -3.12 -5.20
CA GLN A 148 8.48 -3.53 -4.27
C GLN A 148 8.27 -2.93 -2.88
N ALA A 149 7.88 -1.65 -2.80
CA ALA A 149 7.57 -0.97 -1.55
C ALA A 149 6.40 -1.65 -0.82
N SER A 150 5.33 -2.00 -1.55
CA SER A 150 4.20 -2.77 -1.03
C SER A 150 4.62 -4.18 -0.58
N TYR A 151 5.48 -4.85 -1.34
CA TYR A 151 5.94 -6.20 -1.01
C TYR A 151 6.67 -6.26 0.33
N ILE A 152 7.58 -5.32 0.57
CA ILE A 152 8.36 -5.24 1.82
C ILE A 152 7.47 -5.01 3.04
N ARG A 153 6.31 -4.36 2.85
CA ARG A 153 5.29 -4.11 3.87
C ARG A 153 4.32 -5.27 4.06
N GLY A 154 4.43 -6.34 3.26
CA GLY A 154 3.45 -7.42 3.22
C GLY A 154 2.07 -6.98 2.68
N GLN A 155 2.02 -5.85 1.96
CA GLN A 155 0.79 -5.33 1.38
C GLN A 155 0.56 -5.89 -0.02
N LYS A 156 -0.71 -6.17 -0.33
CA LYS A 156 -1.16 -6.38 -1.71
C LYS A 156 -1.61 -5.05 -2.32
N VAL A 157 -1.34 -4.88 -3.61
CA VAL A 157 -1.78 -3.71 -4.38
C VAL A 157 -3.14 -4.03 -4.97
N VAL A 158 -4.12 -3.19 -4.68
CA VAL A 158 -5.52 -3.41 -5.06
C VAL A 158 -5.95 -2.36 -6.08
N LEU A 159 -6.42 -2.84 -7.23
CA LEU A 159 -7.08 -2.04 -8.25
C LEU A 159 -8.57 -2.40 -8.29
N TRP A 160 -9.20 -2.18 -9.44
CA TRP A 160 -10.61 -2.45 -9.66
C TRP A 160 -10.83 -2.96 -11.09
N ASP A 161 -11.83 -3.82 -11.28
CA ASP A 161 -12.24 -4.35 -12.59
C ASP A 161 -13.43 -3.60 -13.19
N PHE A 162 -14.31 -3.09 -12.32
CA PHE A 162 -15.31 -2.06 -12.57
C PHE A 162 -14.96 -0.83 -11.72
N GLU A 163 -15.32 0.40 -12.13
CA GLU A 163 -15.04 1.66 -11.37
C GLU A 163 -15.43 1.62 -9.88
N TYR A 164 -16.21 0.62 -9.47
CA TYR A 164 -16.33 0.16 -8.10
C TYR A 164 -15.95 -1.32 -8.06
N VAL A 165 -14.95 -1.70 -7.24
CA VAL A 165 -14.79 -3.01 -6.55
C VAL A 165 -13.38 -3.64 -6.66
N CYS A 166 -12.74 -3.87 -5.51
CA CYS A 166 -12.17 -5.15 -5.03
C CYS A 166 -11.60 -4.89 -3.61
N LEU A 167 -12.05 -5.49 -2.51
CA LEU A 167 -11.50 -6.71 -1.89
C LEU A 167 -12.43 -7.26 -0.77
N VAL A 168 -12.74 -8.57 -0.77
CA VAL A 168 -13.36 -9.24 0.40
C VAL A 168 -12.26 -9.61 1.40
N VAL A 169 -12.41 -9.14 2.64
CA VAL A 169 -11.74 -9.74 3.80
C VAL A 169 -12.64 -10.86 4.29
N THR A 170 -12.13 -12.09 4.26
CA THR A 170 -12.59 -13.12 5.20
C THR A 170 -12.02 -12.81 6.58
#